data_AF-A0A8T5ST03-F1
#
_entry.id   AF-A0A8T5ST03-F1
#
_cell.length_a   1.000
_cell.length_b   1.000
_cell.length_c   1.000
_cell.angle_alpha   90.00
_cell.angle_beta   90.00
_cell.angle_gamma   90.00
#
_symmetry.space_group_name_H-M   'P 1'
#
loop_
_entity.id
_entity.type
_entity.pdbx_description
1 polymer ?
#
loop_
_entity_poly.entity_id
_entity_poly.type
_entity_poly.pdbx_seq_one_letter_code
_entity_poly.pdbx_strand_id
1 'polypeptide(L)'
;MPDITNTDKSRIRSTVTRLIHKIWASPFSEGVLIYSEISEVLYMKSARWRICLKCGTIDQKEKMIDGKHSCDFNPTNFPVLVATSWYKLKEYFLEGGLVKLVEKYDLKIKPPVAITRKPPLDIKQVSSEKEKVATKSN
;
A
#
# COMPACT_ATOMS: atom_id res chain seq x y z
N MET A 1 9.64 -10.46 -9.02
CA MET A 1 9.01 -9.57 -8.00
C MET A 1 7.52 -9.76 -8.15
N PRO A 2 6.75 -10.13 -7.11
CA PRO A 2 5.34 -10.47 -7.29
C PRO A 2 4.57 -9.29 -7.88
N ASP A 3 3.85 -9.54 -8.97
CA ASP A 3 3.12 -8.50 -9.67
C ASP A 3 1.98 -7.97 -8.82
N ILE A 4 1.93 -6.65 -8.68
CA ILE A 4 0.78 -5.97 -8.09
C ILE A 4 -0.36 -5.93 -9.12
N THR A 5 -1.52 -6.46 -8.74
CA THR A 5 -2.67 -6.53 -9.64
C THR A 5 -3.21 -5.12 -9.93
N ASN A 6 -3.88 -4.94 -11.07
CA ASN A 6 -4.55 -3.68 -11.37
C ASN A 6 -5.65 -3.34 -10.34
N THR A 7 -6.29 -4.37 -9.77
CA THR A 7 -7.24 -4.24 -8.65
C THR A 7 -6.57 -3.65 -7.41
N ASP A 8 -5.39 -4.15 -7.03
CA ASP A 8 -4.62 -3.61 -5.90
C ASP A 8 -4.21 -2.16 -6.15
N LYS A 9 -3.72 -1.84 -7.36
CA LYS A 9 -3.36 -0.46 -7.74
C LYS A 9 -4.56 0.49 -7.63
N SER A 10 -5.74 0.05 -8.08
CA SER A 10 -6.98 0.82 -7.99
C SER A 10 -7.38 1.08 -6.54
N ARG A 11 -7.34 0.04 -5.69
CA ARG A 11 -7.62 0.15 -4.25
C ARG A 11 -6.65 1.10 -3.55
N ILE A 12 -5.36 0.99 -3.83
CA ILE A 12 -4.33 1.89 -3.30
C ILE A 12 -4.65 3.33 -3.67
N ARG A 13 -4.90 3.64 -4.95
CA ARG A 13 -5.22 5.00 -5.40
C ARG A 13 -6.44 5.56 -4.67
N SER A 14 -7.52 4.79 -4.58
CA SER A 14 -8.74 5.22 -3.86
C SER A 14 -8.47 5.50 -2.38
N THR A 15 -7.72 4.63 -1.70
CA THR A 15 -7.36 4.80 -0.29
C THR A 15 -6.45 6.01 -0.08
N VAL A 16 -5.46 6.21 -0.95
CA VAL A 16 -4.57 7.37 -0.94
C VAL A 16 -5.37 8.66 -1.05
N THR A 17 -6.25 8.80 -2.04
CA THR A 17 -7.07 10.01 -2.20
C THR A 17 -7.90 10.31 -0.95
N ARG A 18 -8.51 9.28 -0.35
CA ARG A 18 -9.27 9.44 0.91
C ARG A 18 -8.39 9.88 2.07
N LEU A 19 -7.18 9.32 2.20
CA LEU A 19 -6.22 9.71 3.24
C LEU A 19 -5.79 11.16 3.08
N ILE A 20 -5.39 11.54 1.86
CA ILE A 20 -4.97 12.91 1.57
C ILE A 20 -6.06 13.91 1.93
N HIS A 21 -7.31 13.68 1.51
CA HIS A 21 -8.43 14.56 1.88
C HIS A 21 -8.62 14.70 3.40
N LYS A 22 -8.34 13.65 4.19
CA LYS A 22 -8.40 13.73 5.64
C LYS A 22 -7.25 14.51 6.23
N ILE A 23 -6.03 14.31 5.76
CA ILE A 23 -4.85 15.08 6.19
C ILE A 23 -5.07 16.57 5.95
N TRP A 24 -5.64 16.95 4.80
CA TRP A 24 -5.97 18.34 4.49
C TRP A 24 -7.08 18.92 5.35
N ALA A 25 -7.96 18.08 5.88
CA ALA A 25 -9.01 18.48 6.81
C ALA A 25 -8.54 18.51 8.28
N SER A 26 -7.37 17.93 8.59
CA SER A 26 -6.77 17.96 9.93
C SER A 26 -6.18 19.34 10.22
N PRO A 27 -6.00 19.71 11.51
CA PRO A 27 -5.24 20.88 11.90
C PRO A 27 -3.84 20.86 11.28
N PHE A 28 -3.33 22.04 10.89
CA PHE A 28 -2.06 22.15 10.15
C PHE A 28 -0.89 21.43 10.85
N SER A 29 -0.74 21.60 12.17
CA SER A 29 0.32 20.95 12.95
C SER A 29 0.28 19.42 12.87
N GLU A 30 -0.92 18.85 12.97
CA GLU A 30 -1.15 17.41 12.86
C GLU A 30 -0.93 16.93 11.42
N GLY A 31 -1.44 17.66 10.44
CA GLY A 31 -1.27 17.36 9.03
C GLY A 31 0.21 17.28 8.61
N VAL A 32 1.06 18.18 9.13
CA VAL A 32 2.50 18.16 8.91
C VAL A 32 3.16 16.93 9.52
N LEU A 33 2.77 16.52 10.73
CA LEU A 33 3.30 15.32 11.38
C LEU A 33 2.94 14.06 10.60
N ILE A 34 1.66 13.92 10.22
CA ILE A 34 1.18 12.80 9.40
C ILE A 34 1.93 12.75 8.06
N TYR A 35 2.10 13.91 7.42
CA TYR A 35 2.85 14.02 6.18
C TYR A 35 4.29 13.51 6.34
N SER A 36 5.01 13.97 7.37
CA SER A 36 6.41 13.59 7.61
C SER A 36 6.53 12.07 7.74
N GLU A 37 5.68 11.46 8.56
CA GLU A 37 5.66 10.02 8.80
C GLU A 37 5.36 9.21 7.53
N ILE A 38 4.35 9.62 6.75
CA ILE A 38 4.03 8.97 5.47
C ILE A 38 5.21 9.11 4.50
N SER A 39 5.84 10.28 4.45
CA SER A 39 6.94 10.55 3.53
C SER A 39 8.14 9.65 3.82
N GLU A 40 8.53 9.52 5.08
CA GLU A 40 9.62 8.65 5.53
C GLU A 40 9.30 7.17 5.26
N VAL A 41 8.09 6.75 5.62
CA VAL A 41 7.67 5.35 5.47
C VAL A 41 7.57 4.97 4.00
N LEU A 42 7.08 5.84 3.12
CA LEU A 42 6.91 5.51 1.70
C LEU A 42 8.16 5.73 0.84
N TYR A 43 9.12 6.52 1.31
CA TYR A 43 10.31 6.88 0.54
C TYR A 43 11.15 5.66 0.14
N MET A 44 11.55 5.64 -1.13
CA MET A 44 12.50 4.67 -1.69
C MET A 44 13.37 5.37 -2.74
N LYS A 45 14.67 5.53 -2.43
CA LYS A 45 15.63 6.33 -3.21
C LYS A 45 15.67 6.01 -4.71
N SER A 46 15.64 4.73 -5.08
CA SER A 46 15.80 4.26 -6.47
C SER A 46 14.47 3.91 -7.16
N ALA A 47 13.35 4.42 -6.66
CA ALA A 47 12.05 4.04 -7.17
C ALA A 47 11.64 4.82 -8.43
N ARG A 48 10.95 4.13 -9.34
CA ARG A 48 10.48 4.68 -10.62
C ARG A 48 9.15 5.44 -10.52
N TRP A 49 8.44 5.26 -9.41
CA TRP A 49 7.13 5.88 -9.18
C TRP A 49 7.25 6.99 -8.15
N ARG A 50 6.32 7.94 -8.23
CA ARG A 50 6.14 9.00 -7.25
C ARG A 50 4.68 9.07 -6.84
N ILE A 51 4.45 9.31 -5.57
CA ILE A 51 3.14 9.66 -5.02
C ILE A 51 3.15 11.15 -4.68
N CYS A 52 2.10 11.86 -5.08
CA CYS A 52 1.85 13.23 -4.65
C CYS A 52 1.00 13.22 -3.40
N LEU A 53 1.53 13.73 -2.29
CA LEU A 53 0.79 13.86 -1.04
C LEU A 53 -0.11 15.12 -0.98
N LYS A 54 -0.23 15.91 -2.07
CA LYS A 54 -1.27 16.96 -2.19
C LYS A 54 -2.58 16.43 -2.70
N CYS A 55 -2.56 15.61 -3.75
CA CYS A 55 -3.76 15.15 -4.45
C CYS A 55 -3.91 13.62 -4.49
N GLY A 56 -2.88 12.88 -4.05
CA GLY A 56 -2.89 11.42 -4.05
C GLY A 56 -2.52 10.76 -5.39
N THR A 57 -2.15 11.54 -6.41
CA THR A 57 -1.74 10.99 -7.72
C THR A 57 -0.50 10.12 -7.59
N ILE A 58 -0.50 8.96 -8.24
CA ILE A 58 0.63 8.04 -8.32
C ILE A 58 0.97 7.81 -9.78
N ASP A 59 2.15 8.26 -10.20
CA ASP A 59 2.62 8.10 -11.57
C ASP A 59 4.15 7.95 -11.63
N GLN A 60 4.67 7.73 -12.82
CA GLN A 60 6.09 7.61 -13.07
C GLN A 60 6.83 8.93 -12.81
N LYS A 61 8.09 8.82 -12.41
CA LYS A 61 8.96 9.96 -12.09
C LYS A 61 8.92 11.04 -13.17
N GLU A 62 8.86 10.67 -14.44
CA GLU A 62 8.94 11.56 -15.60
C GLU A 62 7.69 12.44 -15.77
N LYS A 63 6.54 12.00 -15.26
CA LYS A 63 5.28 12.74 -15.25
C LYS A 63 5.08 13.54 -13.96
N MET A 64 5.82 13.19 -12.92
CA MET A 64 5.78 13.78 -11.59
C MET A 64 7.06 14.61 -11.34
N ILE A 65 7.44 15.44 -12.32
CA ILE A 65 8.50 16.45 -12.23
C ILE A 65 7.84 17.81 -12.00
N ASP A 66 8.54 18.72 -11.30
CA ASP A 66 8.12 20.10 -11.11
C ASP A 66 7.73 20.74 -12.46
N GLY A 67 6.53 21.34 -12.51
CA GLY A 67 5.96 21.94 -13.72
C GLY A 67 5.19 20.99 -14.65
N LYS A 68 5.32 19.66 -14.52
CA LYS A 68 4.50 18.68 -15.27
C LYS A 68 3.33 18.15 -14.47
N HIS A 69 3.50 18.03 -13.16
CA HIS A 69 2.43 17.67 -12.26
C HIS A 69 1.80 18.92 -11.66
N SER A 70 0.58 19.26 -12.10
CA SER A 70 -0.25 20.28 -11.48
C SER A 70 -1.20 19.64 -10.47
N CYS A 71 -1.20 20.15 -9.24
CA CYS A 71 -2.25 19.87 -8.28
C CYS A 71 -3.19 21.07 -8.22
N ASP A 72 -4.50 20.83 -8.19
CA ASP A 72 -5.47 21.91 -7.95
C ASP A 72 -5.42 22.43 -6.49
N PHE A 73 -4.71 21.70 -5.61
CA PHE A 73 -4.51 22.05 -4.20
C PHE A 73 -3.29 22.98 -4.04
N ASN A 74 -3.57 24.25 -3.70
CA ASN A 74 -2.57 25.30 -3.53
C ASN A 74 -2.21 25.45 -2.03
N PRO A 75 -1.01 25.01 -1.63
CA PRO A 75 0.10 25.95 -1.53
C PRO A 75 1.35 25.49 -2.31
N THR A 76 1.94 26.43 -3.04
CA THR A 76 3.02 26.26 -4.01
C THR A 76 4.36 25.75 -3.45
N ASN A 77 4.61 25.81 -2.14
CA ASN A 77 5.96 25.64 -1.58
C ASN A 77 6.19 24.40 -0.68
N PHE A 78 5.26 23.46 -0.61
CA PHE A 78 5.45 22.24 0.18
C PHE A 78 5.90 21.08 -0.72
N PRO A 79 7.09 20.49 -0.51
CA PRO A 79 7.50 19.31 -1.27
C PRO A 79 6.54 18.20 -0.93
N VAL A 80 6.01 17.52 -1.95
CA VAL A 80 4.94 16.51 -1.77
C VAL A 80 5.12 15.27 -2.62
N LEU A 81 6.18 15.24 -3.43
CA LEU A 81 6.45 14.14 -4.33
C LEU A 81 7.40 13.16 -3.67
N VAL A 82 6.84 12.07 -3.15
CA VAL A 82 7.62 11.02 -2.49
C VAL A 82 7.93 9.92 -3.50
N ALA A 83 9.22 9.64 -3.70
CA ALA A 83 9.65 8.51 -4.52
C ALA A 83 9.26 7.19 -3.85
N THR A 84 8.54 6.32 -4.55
CA THR A 84 7.99 5.09 -3.97
C THR A 84 7.81 3.98 -5.00
N SER A 85 7.40 2.79 -4.57
CA SER A 85 7.12 1.64 -5.43
C SER A 85 5.73 1.08 -5.14
N TRP A 86 5.14 0.41 -6.12
CA TRP A 86 3.85 -0.27 -5.92
C TRP A 86 3.88 -1.30 -4.78
N TYR A 87 5.03 -1.95 -4.58
CA TYR A 87 5.23 -2.88 -3.47
C TYR A 87 5.12 -2.16 -2.12
N LYS A 88 5.85 -1.05 -1.96
CA LYS A 88 5.85 -0.26 -0.73
C LYS A 88 4.49 0.37 -0.43
N LEU A 89 3.80 0.82 -1.48
CA LEU A 89 2.43 1.28 -1.39
C LEU A 89 1.47 0.17 -0.96
N LYS A 90 1.65 -1.06 -1.46
CA LYS A 90 0.82 -2.20 -1.05
C LYS A 90 1.03 -2.56 0.42
N GLU A 91 2.27 -2.70 0.85
CA GLU A 91 2.62 -2.98 2.24
C GLU A 91 1.97 -1.93 3.18
N TYR A 92 2.09 -0.66 2.81
CA TYR A 92 1.55 0.42 3.61
C TYR A 92 0.02 0.47 3.58
N PHE A 93 -0.59 0.55 2.40
CA PHE A 93 -2.02 0.83 2.28
C PHE A 93 -2.92 -0.39 2.42
N LEU A 94 -2.44 -1.60 2.11
CA LEU A 94 -3.27 -2.82 2.08
C LEU A 94 -2.87 -3.87 3.13
N GLU A 95 -1.64 -3.85 3.64
CA GLU A 95 -1.10 -4.90 4.51
C GLU A 95 -0.85 -4.42 5.96
N GLY A 96 -1.48 -3.31 6.37
CA GLY A 96 -1.60 -2.89 7.77
C GLY A 96 -0.79 -1.68 8.18
N GLY A 97 0.09 -1.13 7.32
CA GLY A 97 0.83 0.10 7.63
C GLY A 97 -0.08 1.30 7.92
N LEU A 98 -1.14 1.45 7.14
CA LEU A 98 -2.15 2.50 7.29
C LEU A 98 -2.93 2.38 8.61
N VAL A 99 -3.16 1.17 9.11
CA VAL A 99 -3.95 0.93 10.33
C VAL A 99 -3.27 1.61 11.51
N LYS A 100 -1.95 1.46 11.64
CA LYS A 100 -1.15 2.10 12.70
C LYS A 100 -1.23 3.63 12.64
N LEU A 101 -1.18 4.21 11.44
CA LEU A 101 -1.31 5.65 11.25
C LEU A 101 -2.72 6.13 11.64
N VAL A 102 -3.75 5.41 11.18
CA VAL A 102 -5.16 5.73 11.45
C VAL A 102 -5.46 5.72 12.94
N GLU A 103 -4.96 4.71 13.67
CA GLU A 103 -5.12 4.61 15.12
C GLU A 103 -4.37 5.73 15.86
N LYS A 104 -3.13 6.02 15.44
CA LYS A 104 -2.26 7.02 16.09
C LYS A 104 -2.83 8.45 16.01
N TYR A 105 -3.45 8.82 14.90
CA TYR A 105 -3.96 10.16 14.64
C TYR A 105 -5.50 10.24 14.64
N ASP A 106 -6.20 9.20 15.12
CA ASP A 106 -7.67 9.11 15.12
C ASP A 106 -8.32 9.49 13.77
N LEU A 107 -7.69 9.05 12.67
CA LEU A 107 -8.16 9.38 11.33
C LEU A 107 -9.44 8.58 11.07
N LYS A 108 -10.58 9.26 10.89
CA LYS A 108 -11.88 8.63 10.54
C LYS A 108 -11.91 8.08 9.11
N ILE A 109 -11.00 7.17 8.80
CA ILE A 109 -10.83 6.46 7.53
C ILE A 109 -11.02 4.98 7.82
N LYS A 110 -11.98 4.36 7.14
CA LYS A 110 -12.03 2.89 7.10
C LYS A 110 -10.80 2.38 6.34
N PRO A 111 -9.84 1.68 7.00
CA PRO A 111 -8.75 1.04 6.29
C PRO A 111 -9.33 -0.03 5.36
N PRO A 112 -8.68 -0.31 4.23
CA PRO A 112 -9.08 -1.44 3.41
C PRO A 112 -8.94 -2.72 4.24
N VAL A 113 -9.94 -3.59 4.18
CA VAL A 113 -9.93 -4.88 4.89
C VAL A 113 -8.65 -5.59 4.49
N ALA A 114 -7.79 -5.86 5.48
CA ALA A 114 -6.54 -6.58 5.25
C ALA A 114 -6.88 -7.87 4.52
N ILE A 115 -6.31 -8.05 3.32
CA ILE A 115 -6.33 -9.36 2.68
C ILE A 115 -5.35 -10.16 3.51
N THR A 116 -5.84 -10.82 4.56
CA THR A 116 -5.07 -11.81 5.30
C THR A 116 -4.63 -12.83 4.27
N ARG A 117 -3.36 -12.73 3.84
CA ARG A 117 -2.69 -13.85 3.21
C ARG A 117 -2.66 -14.93 4.28
N LYS A 118 -3.63 -15.84 4.27
CA LYS A 118 -3.49 -17.10 4.98
C LYS A 118 -2.13 -17.66 4.53
N PRO A 119 -1.21 -17.99 5.44
CA PRO A 119 0.00 -18.69 5.04
C PRO A 119 -0.41 -19.94 4.24
N PRO A 120 0.39 -20.37 3.25
CA PRO A 120 0.10 -21.59 2.52
C PRO A 120 -0.09 -22.69 3.55
N LEU A 121 -1.25 -23.35 3.55
CA LEU A 121 -1.38 -24.62 4.24
C LEU A 121 -0.30 -25.52 3.66
N ASP A 122 0.65 -25.93 4.50
CA ASP A 122 1.57 -27.02 4.20
C ASP A 122 0.74 -28.23 3.79
N ILE A 123 0.63 -28.45 2.48
CA ILE A 123 0.17 -29.71 1.93
C ILE A 123 1.31 -30.68 2.20
N LYS A 124 1.29 -31.29 3.39
CA LYS A 124 2.09 -32.50 3.63
C LYS A 124 1.65 -33.52 2.58
N GLN A 125 2.61 -33.84 1.72
CA GLN A 125 2.51 -34.80 0.64
C GLN A 125 1.91 -36.11 1.13
N VAL A 126 0.95 -36.59 0.35
CA VAL A 126 0.54 -37.98 0.30
C VAL A 126 1.75 -38.81 -0.17
N SER A 127 2.20 -39.74 0.67
CA SER A 127 2.98 -40.91 0.26
C SER A 127 2.41 -42.09 1.04
N SER A 128 1.53 -42.88 0.41
CA SER A 128 1.90 -44.18 -0.19
C SER A 128 2.14 -45.26 0.87
N GLU A 129 1.10 -46.05 1.19
CA GLU A 129 1.30 -47.47 1.47
C GLU A 129 0.34 -48.30 0.63
N LYS A 130 0.96 -49.11 -0.23
CA LYS A 130 0.35 -50.04 -1.18
C LYS A 130 -0.30 -51.18 -0.41
N GLU A 131 -1.57 -51.40 -0.69
CA GLU A 131 -2.09 -52.63 -1.29
C GLU A 131 -1.22 -53.89 -1.10
N LYS A 132 -1.64 -54.78 -0.19
CA LYS A 132 -1.37 -56.22 -0.28
C LYS A 132 -2.68 -56.97 -0.09
N VAL A 133 -3.27 -57.38 -1.21
CA VAL A 133 -4.24 -58.47 -1.30
C VAL A 133 -3.64 -59.54 -2.21
N ALA A 134 -3.38 -60.73 -1.65
CA ALA A 134 -3.44 -62.04 -2.32
C ALA A 134 -3.17 -63.13 -1.26
N THR A 135 -4.21 -63.73 -0.68
CA THR A 135 -4.70 -65.11 -0.95
C THR A 135 -3.69 -66.25 -0.83
N LYS A 136 -3.93 -67.17 0.12
CA LYS A 136 -4.34 -68.56 -0.20
C LYS A 136 -4.77 -69.35 1.05
N SER A 137 -5.86 -70.07 0.86
CA SER A 137 -6.42 -71.14 1.67
C SER A 137 -5.46 -72.34 1.79
N ASN A 138 -5.45 -72.97 2.97
CA ASN A 138 -5.64 -74.42 3.14
C ASN A 138 -6.01 -74.72 4.60
#